data_AF-A0A6G4X2I7-F1
#
_entry.id   AF-A0A6G4X2I7-F1
#
_cell.length_a   1.000
_cell.length_b   1.000
_cell.length_c   1.000
_cell.angle_alpha   90.00
_cell.angle_beta   90.00
_cell.angle_gamma   90.00
#
_symmetry.space_group_name_H-M   'P 1'
#
loop_
_entity.id
_entity.type
_entity.pdbx_description
1 polymer ?
#
loop_
_entity_poly.entity_id
_entity_poly.type
_entity_poly.pdbx_seq_one_letter_code
_entity_poly.pdbx_strand_id
1 'polypeptide(L)'
;APPQPPTAPGTLWAGLTPLLLLGDKLGLLQAGQSALQALADRLDEVAERCGPAIAPYSNPGKTLAAELAGALPLLWSEGAVAAVAARHWSVTFAALPGRPALAAELPEAMTAHGALLAGGFAAGADPGDFFRDRVEEPEALHTRVVLLREGPPGGDSATVAARDLAYGHDTPVSELEPAEGSSPLEAAAELIATADFAAVYLTLADSDSPWA
;
A
#
# COMPACT_ATOMS: atom_id res chain seq x y z
N ALA A 1 14.51 -27.33 1.27
CA ALA A 1 14.76 -25.88 1.35
C ALA A 1 13.53 -25.25 1.98
N PRO A 2 13.67 -24.21 2.82
CA PRO A 2 12.50 -23.41 3.20
C PRO A 2 11.79 -22.93 1.92
N PRO A 3 10.46 -22.80 1.92
CA PRO A 3 9.73 -22.26 0.78
C PRO A 3 10.31 -20.88 0.44
N GLN A 4 10.67 -20.67 -0.83
CA GLN A 4 11.06 -19.33 -1.26
C GLN A 4 9.80 -18.48 -1.38
N PRO A 5 9.85 -17.19 -1.00
CA PRO A 5 8.72 -16.29 -1.23
C PRO A 5 8.37 -16.32 -2.72
N PRO A 6 7.07 -16.40 -3.08
CA PRO A 6 6.64 -16.71 -4.44
C PRO A 6 7.05 -15.64 -5.47
N THR A 7 7.35 -14.42 -5.00
CA THR A 7 7.97 -13.35 -5.80
C THR A 7 8.64 -12.36 -4.86
N ALA A 8 9.92 -12.05 -5.12
CA ALA A 8 10.60 -10.99 -4.39
C ALA A 8 10.17 -9.61 -4.94
N PRO A 9 10.02 -8.60 -4.08
CA PRO A 9 9.90 -7.21 -4.51
C PRO A 9 10.88 -6.85 -5.62
N GLY A 10 10.40 -6.15 -6.65
CA GLY A 10 11.19 -5.77 -7.83
C GLY A 10 11.19 -6.74 -9.02
N THR A 11 10.85 -8.03 -8.87
CA THR A 11 10.81 -8.96 -10.03
C THR A 11 9.69 -8.62 -11.03
N LEU A 12 8.65 -7.92 -10.56
CA LEU A 12 7.57 -7.39 -11.40
C LEU A 12 8.12 -6.60 -12.60
N TRP A 13 9.05 -5.69 -12.34
CA TRP A 13 9.56 -4.76 -13.36
C TRP A 13 10.31 -5.49 -14.47
N ALA A 14 11.08 -6.52 -14.14
CA ALA A 14 11.77 -7.34 -15.13
C ALA A 14 10.80 -8.03 -16.13
N GLY A 15 9.61 -8.43 -15.66
CA GLY A 15 8.56 -9.00 -16.53
C GLY A 15 7.73 -7.93 -17.25
N LEU A 16 7.47 -6.80 -16.59
CA LEU A 16 6.61 -5.74 -17.11
C LEU A 16 7.28 -4.90 -18.20
N THR A 17 8.55 -4.51 -18.02
CA THR A 17 9.28 -3.67 -18.98
C THR A 17 9.26 -4.19 -20.43
N PRO A 18 9.53 -5.48 -20.73
CA PRO A 18 9.42 -5.97 -22.11
C PRO A 18 7.99 -5.95 -22.66
N LEU A 19 6.96 -6.12 -21.81
CA LEU A 19 5.56 -6.02 -22.23
C LEU A 19 5.17 -4.58 -22.55
N LEU A 20 5.66 -3.62 -21.78
CA LEU A 20 5.49 -2.19 -22.05
C LEU A 20 6.12 -1.80 -23.39
N LEU A 21 7.37 -2.23 -23.64
CA LEU A 21 8.05 -2.03 -24.92
C LEU A 21 7.28 -2.65 -26.09
N LEU A 22 6.77 -3.87 -25.92
CA LEU A 22 5.97 -4.53 -26.94
C LEU A 22 4.67 -3.77 -27.23
N GLY A 23 3.96 -3.35 -26.17
CA GLY A 23 2.73 -2.56 -26.30
C GLY A 23 2.98 -1.22 -27.02
N ASP A 24 4.09 -0.55 -26.74
CA ASP A 24 4.51 0.67 -27.45
C ASP A 24 4.79 0.40 -28.94
N LYS A 25 5.56 -0.65 -29.25
CA LYS A 25 5.86 -1.03 -30.64
C LYS A 25 4.62 -1.40 -31.45
N LEU A 26 3.59 -1.90 -30.79
CA LEU A 26 2.29 -2.21 -31.40
C LEU A 26 1.34 -1.01 -31.45
N GLY A 27 1.73 0.15 -30.87
CA GLY A 27 0.90 1.36 -30.80
C GLY A 27 -0.25 1.27 -29.79
N LEU A 28 -0.20 0.31 -28.87
CA LEU A 28 -1.23 0.09 -27.83
C LEU A 28 -0.98 0.94 -26.58
N LEU A 29 0.28 1.26 -26.30
CA LEU A 29 0.71 2.01 -25.12
C LEU A 29 1.61 3.17 -25.54
N GLN A 30 1.72 4.18 -24.67
CA GLN A 30 2.73 5.23 -24.76
C GLN A 30 3.86 4.89 -23.79
N ALA A 31 4.69 3.92 -24.15
CA ALA A 31 5.72 3.37 -23.28
C ALA A 31 7.08 3.28 -24.00
N GLY A 32 7.36 4.30 -24.82
CA GLY A 32 8.61 4.42 -25.55
C GLY A 32 9.81 4.64 -24.62
N GLN A 33 11.00 4.74 -25.21
CA GLN A 33 12.27 4.79 -24.48
C GLN A 33 12.30 5.88 -23.39
N SER A 34 11.78 7.08 -23.66
CA SER A 34 11.76 8.18 -22.68
C SER A 34 10.86 7.89 -21.48
N ALA A 35 9.71 7.26 -21.71
CA ALA A 35 8.77 6.90 -20.64
C ALA A 35 9.35 5.79 -19.74
N LEU A 36 10.06 4.83 -20.33
CA LEU A 36 10.74 3.78 -19.57
C LEU A 36 11.97 4.28 -18.81
N GLN A 37 12.70 5.26 -19.37
CA GLN A 37 13.77 5.93 -18.64
C GLN A 37 13.20 6.69 -17.43
N ALA A 38 12.13 7.48 -17.62
CA ALA A 38 11.48 8.19 -16.53
C ALA A 38 10.94 7.22 -15.45
N LEU A 39 10.37 6.09 -15.87
CA LEU A 39 9.97 5.01 -14.95
C LEU A 39 11.16 4.49 -14.13
N ALA A 40 12.29 4.22 -14.77
CA ALA A 40 13.49 3.72 -14.10
C ALA A 40 14.05 4.76 -13.12
N ASP A 41 14.19 6.01 -13.55
CA ASP A 41 14.65 7.12 -12.70
C ASP A 41 13.73 7.26 -11.48
N ARG A 42 12.42 7.13 -11.67
CA ARG A 42 11.45 7.18 -10.56
C ARG A 42 11.59 6.01 -9.58
N LEU A 43 11.86 4.81 -10.07
CA LEU A 43 12.13 3.65 -9.20
C LEU A 43 13.40 3.85 -8.38
N ASP A 44 14.45 4.41 -8.98
CA ASP A 44 15.69 4.74 -8.27
C ASP A 44 15.44 5.79 -7.18
N GLU A 45 14.70 6.85 -7.47
CA GLU A 45 14.31 7.86 -6.47
C GLU A 45 13.52 7.25 -5.30
N VAL A 46 12.60 6.32 -5.57
CA VAL A 46 11.89 5.60 -4.51
C VAL A 46 12.86 4.75 -3.69
N ALA A 47 13.78 4.04 -4.34
CA ALA A 47 14.77 3.20 -3.66
C ALA A 47 15.72 4.03 -2.78
N GLU A 48 16.14 5.21 -3.22
CA GLU A 48 16.95 6.13 -2.44
C GLU A 48 16.23 6.62 -1.18
N ARG A 49 14.94 6.97 -1.29
CA ARG A 49 14.11 7.43 -0.15
C ARG A 49 13.73 6.31 0.81
N CYS A 50 13.46 5.12 0.27
CA CYS A 50 12.99 3.97 1.04
C CYS A 50 14.11 3.05 1.51
N GLY A 51 15.36 3.30 1.12
CA GLY A 51 16.49 2.41 1.40
C GLY A 51 16.76 2.17 2.90
N PRO A 52 17.39 1.04 3.26
CA PRO A 52 17.57 0.63 4.65
C PRO A 52 18.46 1.59 5.47
N ALA A 53 19.37 2.31 4.81
CA ALA A 53 20.22 3.31 5.44
C ALA A 53 19.50 4.61 5.80
N ILE A 54 18.31 4.86 5.24
CA ILE A 54 17.53 6.06 5.53
C ILE A 54 16.86 5.95 6.89
N ALA A 55 16.92 7.03 7.68
CA ALA A 55 16.32 7.08 9.01
C ALA A 55 14.79 6.82 8.95
N PRO A 56 14.20 6.15 9.96
CA PRO A 56 12.78 5.75 9.91
C PRO A 56 11.80 6.90 9.63
N TYR A 57 11.97 8.05 10.29
CA TYR A 57 11.03 9.19 10.16
C TYR A 57 11.02 9.84 8.77
N SER A 58 12.06 9.64 7.96
CA SER A 58 12.17 10.18 6.60
C SER A 58 12.03 9.10 5.51
N ASN A 59 11.71 7.86 5.91
CA ASN A 59 11.62 6.72 5.02
C ASN A 59 10.15 6.28 4.92
N PRO A 60 9.47 6.56 3.80
CA PRO A 60 8.03 6.28 3.68
C PRO A 60 7.71 4.79 3.78
N GLY A 61 8.59 3.90 3.30
CA GLY A 61 8.43 2.45 3.46
C GLY A 61 8.48 2.01 4.93
N LYS A 62 9.42 2.53 5.72
CA LYS A 62 9.51 2.22 7.17
C LYS A 62 8.35 2.82 7.95
N THR A 63 7.93 4.04 7.62
CA THR A 63 6.76 4.69 8.23
C THR A 63 5.51 3.86 7.99
N LEU A 64 5.23 3.48 6.74
CA LEU A 64 4.09 2.62 6.41
C LEU A 64 4.17 1.27 7.11
N ALA A 65 5.34 0.64 7.15
CA ALA A 65 5.49 -0.63 7.85
C ALA A 65 5.16 -0.51 9.34
N ALA A 66 5.64 0.55 10.01
CA ALA A 66 5.32 0.80 11.41
C ALA A 66 3.81 1.04 11.62
N GLU A 67 3.18 1.82 10.74
CA GLU A 67 1.74 2.10 10.78
C GLU A 67 0.85 0.86 10.54
N LEU A 68 1.37 -0.13 9.81
CA LEU A 68 0.66 -1.35 9.43
C LEU A 68 1.06 -2.57 10.29
N ALA A 69 1.95 -2.41 11.27
CA ALA A 69 2.51 -3.50 12.07
C ALA A 69 1.47 -4.25 12.94
N GLY A 70 0.34 -3.63 13.26
CA GLY A 70 -0.77 -4.23 14.02
C GLY A 70 -2.14 -3.99 13.40
N ALA A 71 -2.18 -3.59 12.12
CA ALA A 71 -3.41 -3.16 11.46
C ALA A 71 -3.85 -4.13 10.36
N LEU A 72 -5.16 -4.22 10.12
CA LEU A 72 -5.78 -4.73 8.92
C LEU A 72 -5.87 -3.59 7.89
N PRO A 73 -5.02 -3.55 6.86
CA PRO A 73 -5.03 -2.46 5.88
C PRO A 73 -6.25 -2.60 4.96
N LEU A 74 -7.05 -1.54 4.88
CA LEU A 74 -8.09 -1.35 3.89
C LEU A 74 -7.53 -0.42 2.80
N LEU A 75 -7.07 -1.00 1.70
CA LEU A 75 -6.41 -0.32 0.59
C LEU A 75 -7.47 0.27 -0.34
N TRP A 76 -7.83 1.52 -0.09
CA TRP A 76 -8.86 2.25 -0.83
C TRP A 76 -8.19 3.04 -1.94
N SER A 77 -8.54 2.73 -3.19
CA SER A 77 -7.89 3.35 -4.35
C SER A 77 -8.84 4.19 -5.18
N GLU A 78 -8.33 5.31 -5.71
CA GLU A 78 -9.03 6.11 -6.70
C GLU A 78 -8.14 6.30 -7.93
N GLY A 79 -8.58 5.74 -9.07
CA GLY A 79 -7.83 5.67 -10.32
C GLY A 79 -7.38 4.24 -10.68
N ALA A 80 -7.13 3.99 -11.97
CA ALA A 80 -6.81 2.67 -12.51
C ALA A 80 -5.41 2.15 -12.09
N VAL A 81 -4.39 3.00 -12.09
CA VAL A 81 -3.04 2.71 -11.57
C VAL A 81 -3.10 2.50 -10.07
N ALA A 82 -3.81 3.36 -9.32
CA ALA A 82 -3.97 3.19 -7.88
C ALA A 82 -4.67 1.87 -7.53
N ALA A 83 -5.68 1.47 -8.30
CA ALA A 83 -6.38 0.19 -8.13
C ALA A 83 -5.47 -1.01 -8.38
N VAL A 84 -4.63 -0.97 -9.42
CA VAL A 84 -3.63 -2.00 -9.68
C VAL A 84 -2.60 -2.05 -8.55
N ALA A 85 -2.14 -0.90 -8.07
CA ALA A 85 -1.23 -0.81 -6.93
C ALA A 85 -1.88 -1.43 -5.68
N ALA A 86 -3.11 -1.07 -5.32
CA ALA A 86 -3.81 -1.65 -4.18
C ALA A 86 -3.90 -3.18 -4.23
N ARG A 87 -4.19 -3.74 -5.42
CA ARG A 87 -4.19 -5.21 -5.63
C ARG A 87 -2.80 -5.81 -5.47
N HIS A 88 -1.76 -5.16 -6.01
CA HIS A 88 -0.37 -5.58 -5.82
C HIS A 88 0.00 -5.59 -4.34
N TRP A 89 -0.31 -4.55 -3.57
CA TRP A 89 -0.06 -4.47 -2.13
C TRP A 89 -0.72 -5.63 -1.38
N SER A 90 -1.99 -5.92 -1.66
CA SER A 90 -2.71 -7.04 -1.04
C SER A 90 -2.02 -8.38 -1.29
N VAL A 91 -1.61 -8.64 -2.54
CA VAL A 91 -0.86 -9.84 -2.90
C VAL A 91 0.50 -9.88 -2.22
N THR A 92 1.25 -8.78 -2.26
CA THR A 92 2.61 -8.69 -1.70
C THR A 92 2.59 -8.82 -0.18
N PHE A 93 1.62 -8.23 0.52
CA PHE A 93 1.51 -8.39 1.98
C PHE A 93 1.13 -9.83 2.37
N ALA A 94 0.24 -10.48 1.62
CA ALA A 94 -0.09 -11.88 1.87
C ALA A 94 1.08 -12.82 1.58
N ALA A 95 1.84 -12.54 0.52
CA ALA A 95 2.90 -13.42 0.01
C ALA A 95 4.24 -13.22 0.72
N LEU A 96 4.57 -11.97 1.06
CA LEU A 96 5.78 -11.63 1.77
C LEU A 96 5.48 -11.66 3.26
N PRO A 97 5.06 -10.61 4.01
CA PRO A 97 4.91 -10.65 5.47
C PRO A 97 3.84 -11.62 6.01
N GLY A 98 3.03 -12.28 5.17
CA GLY A 98 1.97 -13.20 5.62
C GLY A 98 0.74 -12.49 6.20
N ARG A 99 0.52 -11.22 5.83
CA ARG A 99 -0.49 -10.35 6.45
C ARG A 99 -1.66 -10.07 5.51
N PRO A 100 -2.90 -10.11 6.01
CA PRO A 100 -4.07 -9.78 5.20
C PRO A 100 -4.12 -8.29 4.90
N ALA A 101 -4.57 -7.93 3.71
CA ALA A 101 -4.98 -6.59 3.33
C ALA A 101 -6.10 -6.65 2.28
N LEU A 102 -7.07 -5.74 2.37
CA LEU A 102 -8.26 -5.74 1.52
C LEU A 102 -8.23 -4.55 0.57
N ALA A 103 -8.19 -4.82 -0.73
CA ALA A 103 -8.20 -3.79 -1.76
C ALA A 103 -9.62 -3.58 -2.31
N ALA A 104 -10.04 -2.31 -2.41
CA ALA A 104 -11.27 -1.93 -3.08
C ALA A 104 -11.16 -0.52 -3.68
N GLU A 105 -11.85 -0.29 -4.78
CA GLU A 105 -11.89 0.99 -5.48
C GLU A 105 -12.97 1.90 -4.88
N LEU A 106 -12.70 3.20 -4.83
CA LEU A 106 -13.68 4.21 -4.42
C LEU A 106 -14.65 4.51 -5.59
N PRO A 107 -15.94 4.76 -5.31
CA PRO A 107 -16.57 4.85 -3.98
C PRO A 107 -17.00 3.50 -3.36
N GLU A 108 -16.97 2.39 -4.11
CA GLU A 108 -17.52 1.10 -3.68
C GLU A 108 -16.87 0.57 -2.39
N ALA A 109 -15.59 0.87 -2.17
CA ALA A 109 -14.85 0.51 -0.97
C ALA A 109 -15.53 0.97 0.32
N MET A 110 -16.17 2.15 0.29
CA MET A 110 -16.88 2.72 1.44
C MET A 110 -18.05 1.82 1.87
N THR A 111 -18.76 1.24 0.91
CA THR A 111 -19.87 0.33 1.19
C THR A 111 -19.34 -1.07 1.52
N ALA A 112 -18.38 -1.58 0.74
CA ALA A 112 -17.83 -2.92 0.91
C ALA A 112 -17.13 -3.12 2.25
N HIS A 113 -16.46 -2.08 2.77
CA HIS A 113 -15.69 -2.15 4.01
C HIS A 113 -16.37 -1.47 5.20
N GLY A 114 -17.55 -0.84 5.03
CA GLY A 114 -18.22 -0.10 6.12
C GLY A 114 -18.49 -0.95 7.37
N ALA A 115 -18.83 -2.23 7.21
CA ALA A 115 -19.02 -3.14 8.35
C ALA A 115 -17.72 -3.45 9.12
N LEU A 116 -16.55 -3.39 8.45
CA LEU A 116 -15.26 -3.59 9.10
C LEU A 116 -14.88 -2.38 9.97
N LEU A 117 -15.25 -1.17 9.52
CA LEU A 117 -15.02 0.09 10.26
C LEU A 117 -15.87 0.20 11.52
N ALA A 118 -17.04 -0.43 11.55
CA ALA A 118 -17.98 -0.38 12.68
C ALA A 118 -17.96 -1.66 13.55
N GLY A 119 -17.27 -2.71 13.10
CA GLY A 119 -17.33 -4.05 13.67
C GLY A 119 -16.18 -4.36 14.63
N GLY A 120 -15.88 -5.65 14.79
CA GLY A 120 -14.83 -6.13 15.71
C GLY A 120 -13.39 -5.72 15.35
N PHE A 121 -13.18 -5.10 14.18
CA PHE A 121 -11.90 -4.51 13.79
C PHE A 121 -11.86 -2.98 13.98
N ALA A 122 -12.93 -2.36 14.47
CA ALA A 122 -12.95 -0.92 14.71
C ALA A 122 -11.89 -0.54 15.77
N ALA A 123 -11.21 0.58 15.56
CA ALA A 123 -10.26 1.12 16.53
C ALA A 123 -11.02 1.48 17.82
N GLY A 124 -10.93 0.64 18.85
CA GLY A 124 -11.68 0.81 20.10
C GLY A 124 -12.90 -0.10 20.29
N ALA A 125 -13.03 -1.19 19.54
CA ALA A 125 -14.12 -2.17 19.66
C ALA A 125 -14.22 -2.89 21.04
N ASP A 126 -13.39 -2.56 22.03
CA ASP A 126 -13.62 -2.94 23.44
C ASP A 126 -13.85 -1.71 24.34
N PRO A 127 -15.11 -1.27 24.52
CA PRO A 127 -15.48 -0.21 25.46
C PRO A 127 -15.25 -0.57 26.94
N GLY A 128 -15.00 -1.85 27.27
CA GLY A 128 -14.76 -2.34 28.63
C GLY A 128 -13.29 -2.29 29.07
N ASP A 129 -12.40 -1.83 28.20
CA ASP A 129 -10.95 -2.08 28.29
C ASP A 129 -10.13 -0.93 28.90
N PHE A 130 -10.76 0.18 29.25
CA PHE A 130 -10.07 1.34 29.83
C PHE A 130 -9.33 1.03 31.15
N PHE A 131 -9.69 -0.07 31.84
CA PHE A 131 -9.10 -0.50 33.11
C PHE A 131 -8.44 -1.88 33.05
N ARG A 132 -8.30 -2.48 31.86
CA ARG A 132 -7.72 -3.81 31.72
C ARG A 132 -6.21 -3.71 31.60
N ASP A 133 -5.50 -4.52 32.36
CA ASP A 133 -4.04 -4.57 32.36
C ASP A 133 -3.55 -5.37 31.15
N ARG A 134 -3.51 -4.72 29.97
CA ARG A 134 -3.18 -5.32 28.66
C ARG A 134 -1.68 -5.65 28.47
N VAL A 135 -0.86 -5.57 29.51
CA VAL A 135 0.61 -5.74 29.39
C VAL A 135 1.00 -7.14 28.89
N GLU A 136 0.11 -8.14 29.04
CA GLU A 136 0.35 -9.53 28.61
C GLU A 136 -0.53 -9.99 27.43
N GLU A 137 -1.43 -9.15 26.90
CA GLU A 137 -2.34 -9.54 25.80
C GLU A 137 -1.86 -9.00 24.44
N PRO A 138 -1.90 -9.80 23.36
CA PRO A 138 -1.56 -9.32 22.03
C PRO A 138 -2.51 -8.21 21.59
N GLU A 139 -1.98 -7.15 20.99
CA GLU A 139 -2.79 -6.05 20.46
C GLU A 139 -3.78 -6.57 19.43
N ALA A 140 -5.07 -6.28 19.62
CA ALA A 140 -6.12 -6.71 18.72
C ALA A 140 -5.97 -6.02 17.36
N LEU A 141 -6.04 -6.80 16.29
CA LEU A 141 -5.98 -6.30 14.91
C LEU A 141 -7.10 -5.27 14.69
N HIS A 142 -6.74 -4.06 14.29
CA HIS A 142 -7.69 -2.99 14.00
C HIS A 142 -7.59 -2.53 12.55
N THR A 143 -8.68 -2.01 11.97
CA THR A 143 -8.64 -1.44 10.62
C THR A 143 -7.76 -0.21 10.58
N ARG A 144 -7.05 -0.04 9.45
CA ARG A 144 -6.44 1.22 9.03
C ARG A 144 -6.74 1.42 7.56
N VAL A 145 -7.22 2.59 7.18
CA VAL A 145 -7.43 2.92 5.76
C VAL A 145 -6.10 3.40 5.17
N VAL A 146 -5.73 2.87 4.01
CA VAL A 146 -4.64 3.39 3.19
C VAL A 146 -5.24 3.90 1.90
N LEU A 147 -5.27 5.22 1.72
CA LEU A 147 -5.75 5.86 0.50
C LEU A 147 -4.64 5.92 -0.54
N LEU A 148 -4.86 5.28 -1.68
CA LEU A 148 -3.98 5.28 -2.84
C LEU A 148 -4.60 6.16 -3.92
N ARG A 149 -3.90 7.22 -4.33
CA ARG A 149 -4.36 8.14 -5.38
C ARG A 149 -3.35 8.28 -6.49
N GLU A 150 -3.80 8.65 -7.67
CA GLU A 150 -2.93 9.04 -8.81
C GLU A 150 -2.63 10.55 -8.85
N GLY A 151 -3.30 11.33 -8.01
CA GLY A 151 -3.15 12.77 -7.94
C GLY A 151 -4.18 13.42 -7.01
N PRO A 152 -4.30 14.75 -7.07
CA PRO A 152 -5.19 15.49 -6.17
C PRO A 152 -6.67 15.20 -6.47
N PRO A 153 -7.54 15.20 -5.45
CA PRO A 153 -8.98 14.93 -5.64
C PRO A 153 -9.63 16.01 -6.52
N GLY A 154 -10.26 15.56 -7.62
CA GLY A 154 -11.11 16.40 -8.47
C GLY A 154 -12.51 16.61 -7.87
N GLY A 155 -13.36 17.38 -8.58
CA GLY A 155 -14.72 17.71 -8.11
C GLY A 155 -15.64 16.51 -7.89
N ASP A 156 -15.45 15.43 -8.66
CA ASP A 156 -16.22 14.18 -8.55
C ASP A 156 -15.51 13.10 -7.72
N SER A 157 -14.37 13.42 -7.09
CA SER A 157 -13.61 12.41 -6.34
C SER A 157 -14.35 12.00 -5.07
N ALA A 158 -14.37 10.69 -4.80
CA ALA A 158 -14.92 10.14 -3.57
C ALA A 158 -13.93 10.21 -2.39
N THR A 159 -12.68 10.63 -2.60
CA THR A 159 -11.65 10.71 -1.56
C THR A 159 -12.08 11.52 -0.34
N VAL A 160 -12.75 12.66 -0.52
CA VAL A 160 -13.18 13.50 0.62
C VAL A 160 -14.20 12.75 1.47
N ALA A 161 -15.23 12.18 0.85
CA ALA A 161 -16.24 11.38 1.54
C ALA A 161 -15.63 10.12 2.19
N ALA A 162 -14.62 9.53 1.56
CA ALA A 162 -13.89 8.39 2.11
C ALA A 162 -13.12 8.76 3.39
N ARG A 163 -12.42 9.90 3.40
CA ARG A 163 -11.76 10.44 4.61
C ARG A 163 -12.77 10.69 5.71
N ASP A 164 -13.86 11.38 5.40
CA ASP A 164 -14.92 11.69 6.36
C ASP A 164 -15.52 10.43 6.98
N LEU A 165 -15.72 9.39 6.17
CA LEU A 165 -16.19 8.09 6.65
C LEU A 165 -15.17 7.43 7.60
N ALA A 166 -13.90 7.38 7.23
CA ALA A 166 -12.86 6.79 8.08
C ALA A 166 -12.75 7.54 9.42
N TYR A 167 -12.74 8.87 9.39
CA TYR A 167 -12.70 9.70 10.60
C TYR A 167 -13.96 9.57 11.45
N GLY A 168 -15.13 9.44 10.83
CA GLY A 168 -16.38 9.19 11.55
C GLY A 168 -16.42 7.87 12.33
N HIS A 169 -15.51 6.94 12.00
CA HIS A 169 -15.31 5.66 12.67
C HIS A 169 -13.99 5.59 13.46
N ASP A 170 -13.35 6.74 13.72
CA ASP A 170 -12.06 6.83 14.41
C ASP A 170 -10.97 5.93 13.79
N THR A 171 -11.10 5.62 12.50
CA THR A 171 -10.18 4.73 11.79
C THR A 171 -8.99 5.53 11.27
N PRO A 172 -7.75 5.19 11.65
CA PRO A 172 -6.57 5.88 11.15
C PRO A 172 -6.47 5.82 9.63
N VAL A 173 -6.01 6.91 9.03
CA VAL A 173 -5.83 7.06 7.58
C VAL A 173 -4.36 7.33 7.28
N SER A 174 -3.78 6.53 6.40
CA SER A 174 -2.50 6.79 5.74
C SER A 174 -2.76 7.10 4.27
N GLU A 175 -1.97 7.99 3.68
CA GLU A 175 -2.14 8.35 2.27
C GLU A 175 -0.85 8.18 1.51
N LEU A 176 -0.97 7.68 0.28
CA LEU A 176 0.12 7.64 -0.65
C LEU A 176 -0.33 8.22 -1.99
N GLU A 177 0.39 9.25 -2.40
CA GLU A 177 0.19 9.97 -3.64
C GLU A 177 1.54 10.12 -4.35
N PRO A 178 1.62 9.89 -5.66
CA PRO A 178 2.80 10.17 -6.46
C PRO A 178 3.19 11.65 -6.44
N ALA A 179 4.39 11.95 -6.92
CA ALA A 179 4.79 13.34 -7.15
C ALA A 179 3.84 14.04 -8.14
N GLU A 180 3.58 15.32 -7.91
CA GLU A 180 2.72 16.13 -8.79
C GLU A 180 3.24 16.11 -10.23
N GLY A 181 2.34 15.86 -11.19
CA GLY A 181 2.68 15.79 -12.61
C GLY A 181 3.29 14.46 -13.05
N SER A 182 3.35 13.44 -12.19
CA SER A 182 3.78 12.09 -12.56
C SER A 182 2.96 11.52 -13.73
N SER A 183 3.65 10.92 -14.69
CA SER A 183 2.99 10.07 -15.68
C SER A 183 2.37 8.82 -15.03
N PRO A 184 1.45 8.10 -15.69
CA PRO A 184 0.88 6.85 -15.15
C PRO A 184 1.93 5.79 -14.81
N LEU A 185 3.05 5.74 -15.55
CA LEU A 185 4.15 4.81 -15.25
C LEU A 185 4.95 5.25 -14.02
N GLU A 186 5.22 6.54 -13.87
CA GLU A 186 5.88 7.08 -12.66
C GLU A 186 5.00 6.89 -11.42
N ALA A 187 3.70 7.17 -11.54
CA ALA A 187 2.73 6.92 -10.49
C ALA A 187 2.69 5.44 -10.08
N ALA A 188 2.71 4.53 -11.05
CA ALA A 188 2.80 3.10 -10.78
C ALA A 188 4.09 2.75 -10.03
N ALA A 189 5.23 3.29 -10.44
CA ALA A 189 6.51 3.10 -9.76
C ALA A 189 6.44 3.55 -8.30
N GLU A 190 5.97 4.77 -8.03
CA GLU A 190 5.91 5.30 -6.66
C GLU A 190 4.97 4.49 -5.76
N LEU A 191 3.76 4.19 -6.24
CA LEU A 191 2.76 3.48 -5.45
C LEU A 191 3.17 2.02 -5.20
N ILE A 192 3.69 1.33 -6.22
CA ILE A 192 4.06 -0.10 -6.11
C ILE A 192 5.38 -0.27 -5.35
N ALA A 193 6.42 0.48 -5.70
CA ALA A 193 7.74 0.28 -5.09
C ALA A 193 7.76 0.69 -3.61
N THR A 194 7.01 1.72 -3.21
CA THR A 194 6.88 2.09 -1.79
C THR A 194 6.24 0.96 -0.97
N ALA A 195 5.24 0.29 -1.53
CA ALA A 195 4.61 -0.90 -0.94
C ALA A 195 5.59 -2.04 -0.73
N ASP A 196 6.39 -2.29 -1.77
CA ASP A 196 7.37 -3.35 -1.82
C ASP A 196 8.39 -3.16 -0.68
N PHE A 197 8.85 -1.93 -0.45
CA PHE A 197 9.67 -1.61 0.72
C PHE A 197 8.91 -1.79 2.03
N ALA A 198 7.67 -1.30 2.15
CA ALA A 198 6.87 -1.47 3.36
C ALA A 198 6.65 -2.95 3.71
N ALA A 199 6.41 -3.80 2.71
CA ALA A 199 6.27 -5.24 2.87
C ALA A 199 7.56 -5.87 3.40
N VAL A 200 8.71 -5.48 2.87
CA VAL A 200 10.03 -5.94 3.36
C VAL A 200 10.26 -5.50 4.80
N TYR A 201 9.92 -4.26 5.15
CA TYR A 201 10.10 -3.79 6.52
C TYR A 201 9.14 -4.44 7.51
N LEU A 202 7.89 -4.70 7.12
CA LEU A 202 6.95 -5.50 7.92
C LEU A 202 7.51 -6.90 8.18
N THR A 203 8.02 -7.54 7.14
CA THR A 203 8.67 -8.85 7.17
C THR A 203 9.86 -8.86 8.13
N LEU A 204 10.72 -7.84 8.08
CA LEU A 204 11.90 -7.74 8.96
C LEU A 204 11.57 -7.39 10.40
N ALA A 205 10.46 -6.67 10.63
CA ALA A 205 10.01 -6.31 11.97
C ALA A 205 9.25 -7.46 12.66
N ASP A 206 8.78 -8.44 11.90
CA ASP A 206 8.01 -9.56 12.41
C ASP A 206 8.93 -10.66 12.96
N SER A 207 8.88 -10.89 14.28
CA SER A 207 9.61 -11.99 14.92
C SER A 207 9.04 -13.37 14.57
N ASP A 208 7.78 -13.44 14.10
CA ASP A 208 7.11 -14.68 13.69
C ASP A 208 7.10 -14.89 12.17
N SER A 209 7.92 -14.10 11.49
CA SER A 209 8.35 -14.25 10.10
C SER A 209 8.42 -15.72 9.63
N PRO A 210 7.61 -16.17 8.65
CA PRO A 210 7.78 -17.50 8.04
C PRO A 210 9.09 -17.68 7.27
N TRP A 211 9.93 -16.66 7.17
CA TRP A 211 11.26 -16.69 6.52
C TRP A 211 12.42 -16.60 7.53
N ALA A 212 12.14 -16.62 8.85
CA ALA A 212 13.14 -16.57 9.92
C ALA A 212 13.85 -17.93 10.14
#